data_AF-R5CIV4-F1
#
_entry.id   AF-R5CIV4-F1
#
_cell.length_a   1.000
_cell.length_b   1.000
_cell.length_c   1.000
_cell.angle_alpha   90.00
_cell.angle_beta   90.00
_cell.angle_gamma   90.00
#
_symmetry.space_group_name_H-M   'P 1'
#
loop_
_entity.id
_entity.type
_entity.pdbx_description
1 polymer ?
#
loop_
_entity_poly.entity_id
_entity_poly.type
_entity_poly.pdbx_seq_one_letter_code
_entity_poly.pdbx_strand_id
1 'polypeptide(L)'
;MRVIYNKVIPFKGFKCVNLFGVLFVREGCTMRTEDYNHEAIHTAQMRELLYVPFYLLYVLEWLWHLARLRDMKAAYRAISFEREAYAHQYDADYLKTRKKFNQYKMQ
;
A
#
# COMPACT_ATOMS: atom_id res chain seq x y z
N MET A 1 -13.28 5.16 -1.36
CA MET A 1 -12.79 3.90 -0.74
C MET A 1 -13.80 3.47 0.31
N ARG A 2 -14.19 2.19 0.34
CA ARG A 2 -15.10 1.67 1.37
C ARG A 2 -14.27 1.21 2.56
N VAL A 3 -14.60 1.65 3.77
CA VAL A 3 -13.88 1.29 5.01
C VAL A 3 -14.72 0.32 5.82
N ILE A 4 -14.11 -0.79 6.25
CA ILE A 4 -14.75 -1.83 7.06
C ILE A 4 -13.87 -2.07 8.28
N TYR A 5 -14.45 -1.91 9.47
CA TYR A 5 -13.78 -2.25 10.73
C TYR A 5 -14.07 -3.71 11.08
N ASN A 6 -13.03 -4.48 11.42
CA ASN A 6 -13.19 -5.89 11.79
C ASN A 6 -12.16 -6.31 12.86
N LYS A 7 -12.48 -7.37 13.61
CA LYS A 7 -11.60 -8.04 14.59
C LYS A 7 -10.67 -9.07 13.96
N VAL A 8 -11.01 -9.58 12.77
CA VAL A 8 -10.32 -10.75 12.19
C VAL A 8 -9.17 -10.35 11.25
N ILE A 9 -9.36 -9.28 10.47
CA ILE A 9 -8.40 -8.81 9.46
C ILE A 9 -8.14 -7.31 9.70
N PRO A 10 -6.87 -6.87 9.73
CA PRO A 10 -5.62 -7.64 9.59
C PRO A 10 -5.10 -8.26 10.92
N PHE A 11 -4.21 -9.26 10.81
CA PHE A 11 -3.51 -9.87 11.95
C PHE A 11 -2.67 -8.86 12.72
N LYS A 12 -2.35 -9.16 14.00
CA LYS A 12 -1.50 -8.32 14.86
C LYS A 12 -0.15 -8.03 14.17
N GLY A 13 0.09 -6.76 13.82
CA GLY A 13 1.28 -6.30 13.11
C GLY A 13 0.98 -5.21 12.09
N PHE A 14 -0.23 -5.21 11.54
CA PHE A 14 -0.71 -4.20 10.59
C PHE A 14 -1.91 -3.43 11.18
N LYS A 15 -2.01 -2.15 10.83
CA LYS A 15 -3.07 -1.24 11.29
C LYS A 15 -4.32 -1.39 10.43
N CYS A 16 -4.12 -1.46 9.13
CA CYS A 16 -5.13 -1.66 8.12
C CYS A 16 -4.54 -2.46 6.95
N VAL A 17 -5.41 -2.94 6.07
CA VAL A 17 -5.03 -3.50 4.78
C VAL A 17 -6.06 -3.10 3.73
N ASN A 18 -5.61 -2.61 2.59
CA ASN A 18 -6.48 -2.36 1.46
C ASN A 18 -6.50 -3.57 0.52
N LEU A 19 -7.68 -4.14 0.34
CA LEU A 19 -7.92 -5.24 -0.59
C LEU A 19 -9.00 -4.83 -1.58
N PHE A 20 -8.61 -4.72 -2.84
CA PHE A 20 -9.50 -4.40 -3.97
C PHE A 20 -10.24 -3.05 -3.79
N GLY A 21 -9.59 -2.06 -3.17
CA GLY A 21 -10.20 -0.76 -2.88
C GLY A 21 -11.16 -0.77 -1.69
N VAL A 22 -11.20 -1.87 -0.94
CA VAL A 22 -11.87 -1.99 0.35
C VAL A 22 -10.82 -1.98 1.44
N LEU A 23 -10.88 -0.96 2.29
CA LEU A 23 -9.97 -0.80 3.41
C LEU A 23 -10.51 -1.55 4.62
N PHE A 24 -9.78 -2.56 5.07
CA PHE A 24 -10.04 -3.27 6.31
C PHE A 24 -9.19 -2.67 7.43
N VAL A 25 -9.84 -2.10 8.44
CA VAL A 25 -9.18 -1.47 9.58
C VAL A 25 -9.38 -2.35 10.80
N ARG A 26 -8.30 -2.58 11.57
CA ARG A 26 -8.40 -3.34 12.81
C ARG A 26 -9.22 -2.56 13.84
N GLU A 27 -10.16 -3.23 14.48
CA GLU A 27 -10.93 -2.60 15.56
C GLU A 27 -10.01 -2.14 16.71
N GLY A 28 -10.25 -0.92 17.21
CA GLY A 28 -9.42 -0.26 18.22
C GLY A 28 -8.22 0.52 17.66
N CYS A 29 -7.98 0.51 16.35
CA CYS A 29 -6.99 1.38 15.70
C CYS A 29 -7.66 2.61 15.08
N THR A 30 -7.11 3.80 15.36
CA THR A 30 -7.57 5.05 14.77
C THR A 30 -6.78 5.35 13.50
N MET A 31 -7.46 5.41 12.37
CA MET A 31 -6.90 5.87 11.10
C MET A 31 -6.71 7.38 11.13
N ARG A 32 -5.56 7.84 10.65
CA ARG A 32 -5.24 9.25 10.44
C ARG A 32 -5.29 9.57 8.95
N THR A 33 -5.24 10.85 8.62
CA THR A 33 -5.28 11.33 7.23
C THR A 33 -4.16 10.73 6.39
N GLU A 34 -2.95 10.60 6.93
CA GLU A 34 -1.81 10.00 6.23
C GLU A 34 -2.06 8.52 5.88
N ASP A 35 -2.69 7.76 6.78
CA ASP A 35 -3.02 6.36 6.52
C ASP A 35 -4.05 6.25 5.38
N TYR A 36 -5.07 7.12 5.36
CA TYR A 36 -6.06 7.14 4.28
C TYR A 36 -5.44 7.52 2.94
N ASN A 37 -4.54 8.49 2.91
CA ASN A 37 -3.83 8.91 1.70
C ASN A 37 -2.96 7.77 1.16
N HIS A 38 -2.20 7.12 2.04
CA HIS A 38 -1.35 5.97 1.71
C HIS A 38 -2.18 4.86 1.01
N GLU A 39 -3.30 4.47 1.62
CA GLU A 39 -4.16 3.41 1.09
C GLU A 39 -4.90 3.84 -0.18
N ALA A 40 -5.19 5.13 -0.33
CA ALA A 40 -5.78 5.66 -1.55
C ALA A 40 -4.77 5.66 -2.72
N ILE A 41 -3.47 5.86 -2.47
CA ILE A 41 -2.39 5.66 -3.46
C ILE A 41 -2.35 4.19 -3.89
N HIS A 42 -2.40 3.24 -2.95
CA HIS A 42 -2.48 1.81 -3.30
C HIS A 42 -3.72 1.48 -4.14
N THR A 43 -4.87 2.08 -3.82
CA THR A 43 -6.08 1.90 -4.65
C THR A 43 -5.85 2.38 -6.09
N ALA A 44 -5.16 3.50 -6.28
CA ALA A 44 -4.83 4.02 -7.60
C ALA A 44 -3.86 3.07 -8.34
N GLN A 45 -2.81 2.60 -7.67
CA GLN A 45 -1.86 1.61 -8.21
C GLN A 45 -2.56 0.32 -8.62
N MET A 46 -3.46 -0.21 -7.77
CA MET A 46 -4.27 -1.40 -8.05
C MET A 46 -5.10 -1.20 -9.32
N ARG A 47 -5.80 -0.06 -9.44
CA ARG A 47 -6.61 0.26 -10.62
C ARG A 47 -5.78 0.37 -11.90
N GLU A 48 -4.59 0.96 -11.82
CA GLU A 48 -3.68 1.09 -12.97
C GLU A 48 -3.14 -0.26 -13.46
N LEU A 49 -2.92 -1.20 -12.54
CA LEU A 49 -2.38 -2.53 -12.82
C LEU A 49 -3.44 -3.63 -12.80
N LEU A 50 -4.73 -3.30 -12.99
CA LEU A 50 -5.84 -4.27 -13.10
C LEU A 50 -6.06 -5.19 -11.88
N TYR A 51 -5.79 -4.71 -10.67
CA TYR A 51 -5.93 -5.38 -9.36
C TYR A 51 -5.15 -6.71 -9.21
N VAL A 52 -5.44 -7.73 -10.01
CA VAL A 52 -4.78 -9.04 -9.94
C VAL A 52 -3.28 -8.92 -10.28
N PRO A 53 -2.86 -8.30 -11.41
CA PRO A 53 -1.45 -8.09 -11.68
C PRO A 53 -0.74 -7.23 -10.63
N PHE A 54 -1.43 -6.28 -9.98
CA PHE A 54 -0.86 -5.51 -8.88
C PHE A 54 -0.38 -6.44 -7.75
N TYR A 55 -1.23 -7.34 -7.25
CA TYR A 55 -0.83 -8.23 -6.15
C TYR A 55 0.31 -9.18 -6.56
N LEU A 56 0.29 -9.68 -7.79
CA LEU A 56 1.37 -10.52 -8.31
C LEU A 56 2.70 -9.76 -8.31
N LEU A 57 2.73 -8.55 -8.89
CA LEU A 57 3.94 -7.73 -8.94
C LEU A 57 4.42 -7.31 -7.56
N TYR A 58 3.50 -6.94 -6.67
CA TYR A 58 3.81 -6.58 -5.29
C TYR A 58 4.50 -7.73 -4.55
N VAL A 59 3.95 -8.95 -4.64
CA VAL A 59 4.55 -10.13 -3.99
C VAL A 59 5.89 -10.50 -4.64
N LEU A 60 6.00 -10.46 -5.97
CA LEU A 60 7.25 -10.76 -6.66
C LEU A 60 8.37 -9.78 -6.28
N GLU A 61 8.07 -8.48 -6.24
CA GLU A 61 9.02 -7.44 -5.83
C GLU A 61 9.44 -7.62 -4.37
N TRP A 62 8.47 -7.92 -3.49
CA TRP A 62 8.76 -8.23 -2.10
C TRP A 62 9.66 -9.46 -1.94
N LEU A 63 9.40 -10.55 -2.67
CA LEU A 63 10.23 -11.76 -2.64
C LEU A 63 11.65 -11.49 -3.16
N TRP A 64 11.78 -10.68 -4.21
CA TRP A 64 13.09 -10.28 -4.73
C TRP A 64 13.88 -9.49 -3.68
N HIS A 65 13.26 -8.50 -3.03
CA HIS A 65 13.89 -7.76 -1.95
C HIS A 65 14.16 -8.61 -0.71
N LEU A 66 13.29 -9.57 -0.39
CA LEU A 66 13.46 -10.48 0.74
C LEU A 66 14.67 -11.39 0.53
N ALA A 67 14.86 -11.92 -0.69
CA ALA A 67 16.04 -12.69 -1.04
C ALA A 67 17.33 -11.86 -0.96
N ARG A 68 17.27 -10.57 -1.34
CA ARG A 68 18.41 -9.64 -1.33
C ARG A 68 18.78 -9.12 0.05
N LEU A 69 17.80 -8.65 0.82
CA LEU A 69 17.98 -7.94 2.10
C LEU A 69 17.92 -8.87 3.30
N ARG A 70 17.27 -10.05 3.17
CA ARG A 70 17.07 -11.04 4.25
C ARG A 70 16.38 -10.50 5.50
N ASP A 71 15.69 -9.37 5.36
CA ASP A 71 14.90 -8.72 6.40
C ASP A 71 13.51 -8.40 5.82
N MET A 72 12.46 -8.93 6.45
CA MET A 72 11.08 -8.79 5.97
C MET A 72 10.60 -7.34 5.95
N LYS A 73 10.99 -6.54 6.95
CA LYS A 73 10.56 -5.14 7.09
C LYS A 73 11.33 -4.25 6.12
N ALA A 74 12.63 -4.50 5.96
CA ALA A 74 13.43 -3.81 4.96
C ALA A 74 12.95 -4.14 3.55
N ALA A 75 12.63 -5.41 3.27
CA ALA A 75 12.08 -5.83 2.00
C ALA A 75 10.74 -5.18 1.70
N TYR A 76 9.83 -5.14 2.68
CA TYR A 76 8.55 -4.46 2.57
C TYR A 76 8.72 -2.96 2.23
N ARG A 77 9.58 -2.25 2.95
CA ARG A 77 9.83 -0.82 2.69
C ARG A 77 10.55 -0.53 1.37
N ALA A 78 11.20 -1.53 0.79
CA ALA A 78 11.92 -1.38 -0.46
C ALA A 78 11.01 -1.53 -1.70
N ILE A 79 9.81 -2.11 -1.54
CA ILE A 79 8.83 -2.28 -2.61
C ILE A 79 8.50 -0.91 -3.23
N SER A 80 8.58 -0.81 -4.56
CA SER A 80 8.30 0.42 -5.33
C SER A 80 6.95 1.03 -4.99
N PHE A 81 5.92 0.19 -4.83
CA PHE A 81 4.57 0.60 -4.45
C PHE A 81 4.51 1.27 -3.08
N GLU A 82 5.20 0.68 -2.09
CA GLU A 82 5.30 1.20 -0.72
C GLU A 82 6.13 2.49 -0.68
N ARG A 83 7.24 2.54 -1.42
CA ARG A 83 8.09 3.73 -1.50
C ARG A 83 7.31 4.94 -2.00
N GLU A 84 6.52 4.79 -3.06
CA GLU A 84 5.65 5.86 -3.54
C GLU A 84 4.61 6.27 -2.50
N ALA A 85 3.92 5.30 -1.91
CA ALA A 85 2.87 5.57 -0.91
C ALA A 85 3.43 6.29 0.32
N TYR A 86 4.56 5.83 0.88
CA TYR A 86 5.24 6.51 1.99
C TYR A 86 5.78 7.89 1.62
N ALA A 87 6.28 8.09 0.39
CA ALA A 87 6.80 9.38 -0.05
C ALA A 87 5.70 10.45 -0.14
N HIS A 88 4.46 10.04 -0.44
CA HIS A 88 3.36 10.96 -0.71
C HIS A 88 2.18 10.87 0.28
N GLN A 89 2.24 10.04 1.32
CA GLN A 89 1.15 9.90 2.29
C GLN A 89 0.77 11.20 3.02
N TYR A 90 1.70 12.16 3.13
CA TYR A 90 1.43 13.46 3.76
C TYR A 90 0.89 14.51 2.77
N ASP A 91 0.85 14.21 1.47
CA ASP A 91 0.31 15.09 0.44
C ASP A 91 -1.12 14.66 0.09
N ALA A 92 -2.09 15.38 0.64
CA ALA A 92 -3.52 15.11 0.43
C ALA A 92 -3.98 15.32 -1.02
N ASP A 93 -3.24 16.11 -1.81
CA ASP A 93 -3.59 16.42 -3.20
C ASP A 93 -2.84 15.55 -4.21
N TYR A 94 -1.89 14.73 -3.76
CA TYR A 94 -1.04 13.90 -4.61
C TYR A 94 -1.83 13.07 -5.63
N LEU A 95 -2.95 12.46 -5.22
CA LEU A 95 -3.76 11.65 -6.12
C LEU A 95 -4.31 12.42 -7.34
N LYS A 96 -4.48 13.74 -7.25
CA LYS A 96 -4.95 14.57 -8.37
C LYS A 96 -3.85 14.79 -9.41
N THR A 97 -2.60 14.81 -8.98
CA THR A 97 -1.42 15.11 -9.82
C THR A 97 -0.57 13.88 -10.12
N ARG A 98 -0.90 12.73 -9.50
CA ARG A 98 -0.19 11.46 -9.62
C ARG A 98 -0.08 11.04 -11.09
N LYS A 99 1.16 10.81 -11.53
CA LYS A 99 1.45 10.29 -12.87
C LYS A 99 1.19 8.77 -12.90
N LYS A 100 0.73 8.26 -14.03
CA LYS A 100 0.57 6.81 -14.22
C LYS A 100 1.91 6.09 -14.04
N PHE A 101 1.88 4.94 -13.37
CA PHE A 101 3.05 4.09 -13.12
C PHE A 101 4.18 4.80 -12.35
N ASN A 102 3.85 5.79 -11.52
CA ASN A 102 4.86 6.55 -10.79
C ASN A 102 5.62 5.71 -9.74
N GLN A 103 5.05 4.57 -9.31
CA GLN A 103 5.74 3.58 -8.47
C GLN A 103 7.12 3.19 -9.04
N TYR A 104 7.26 3.06 -10.36
CA TYR A 104 8.52 2.65 -10.99
C TYR A 104 9.47 3.81 -11.27
N LYS A 105 9.03 5.06 -11.08
CA LYS A 105 9.84 6.26 -11.35
C LYS A 105 10.60 6.74 -10.12
N MET A 106 10.23 6.27 -8.92
CA MET A 106 10.83 6.69 -7.65
C MET A 106 11.93 5.74 -7.16
N GLN A 107 12.67 5.10 -8.08
CA GLN A 107 13.71 4.10 -7.75
C GLN A 107 14.99 4.71 -7.21
#